data_AF-A0A7K3XPS9-F1
#
_entry.id   AF-A0A7K3XPS9-F1
#
_cell.length_a   1.000
_cell.length_b   1.000
_cell.length_c   1.000
_cell.angle_alpha   90.00
_cell.angle_beta   90.00
_cell.angle_gamma   90.00
#
_symmetry.space_group_name_H-M   'P 1'
#
loop_
_entity.id
_entity.type
_entity.pdbx_description
1 polymer ?
#
loop_
_entity_poly.entity_id
_entity_poly.type
_entity_poly.pdbx_seq_one_letter_code
_entity_poly.pdbx_strand_id
1 'polypeptide(L)'
;DNGDWSGSFWEPDAKDKTPWVEIDLGKVVKISQAIIYERGNAVRSFELQNMAGDQWKTFYTGKTIGSKLEIKLPKVTTQKVRLVLKDFSKVPGIYELVLL
;
A
#
# COMPACT_ATOMS: atom_id res chain seq x y z
N ASP A 1 -7.03 -0.30 16.88
CA ASP A 1 -6.87 -1.62 16.24
C ASP A 1 -5.79 -1.52 15.17
N ASN A 2 -4.90 -2.51 15.09
CA ASN A 2 -3.69 -2.54 14.23
C ASN A 2 -3.76 -3.63 13.13
N GLY A 3 -4.93 -4.24 12.92
CA GLY A 3 -5.14 -5.27 11.89
C GLY A 3 -4.70 -6.68 12.30
N ASP A 4 -4.12 -6.86 13.48
CA ASP A 4 -3.59 -8.16 13.95
C ASP A 4 -4.69 -9.19 14.25
N TRP A 5 -5.94 -8.74 14.46
CA TRP A 5 -7.11 -9.62 14.65
C TRP A 5 -7.36 -10.56 13.47
N SER A 6 -6.87 -10.22 12.28
CA SER A 6 -6.97 -11.07 11.08
C SER A 6 -6.10 -12.33 11.16
N GLY A 7 -5.03 -12.32 11.97
CA GLY A 7 -4.02 -13.39 12.05
C GLY A 7 -3.29 -13.69 10.73
N SER A 8 -3.58 -12.94 9.66
CA SER A 8 -3.12 -13.19 8.28
C SER A 8 -2.59 -11.89 7.68
N PHE A 9 -1.46 -11.95 7.00
CA PHE A 9 -0.86 -10.81 6.32
C PHE A 9 -0.29 -11.26 4.98
N TRP A 10 -0.20 -10.34 4.04
CA TRP A 10 0.61 -10.53 2.85
C TRP A 10 2.08 -10.30 3.19
N GLU A 11 2.95 -11.17 2.68
CA GLU A 11 4.40 -11.10 2.82
C GLU A 11 5.06 -11.44 1.48
N PRO A 12 6.07 -10.66 1.03
CA PRO A 12 6.79 -10.97 -0.20
C PRO A 12 7.91 -12.01 0.03
N ASP A 13 8.45 -12.55 -1.06
CA ASP A 13 9.70 -13.32 -1.00
C ASP A 13 10.83 -12.45 -0.41
N ALA A 14 11.66 -13.04 0.45
CA ALA A 14 12.75 -12.34 1.12
C ALA A 14 13.79 -11.72 0.16
N LYS A 15 13.84 -12.15 -1.10
CA LYS A 15 14.73 -11.62 -2.14
C LYS A 15 14.09 -10.54 -3.01
N ASP A 16 12.78 -10.33 -2.94
CA ASP A 16 12.10 -9.28 -3.69
C ASP A 16 12.49 -7.91 -3.11
N LYS A 17 13.12 -7.07 -3.95
CA LYS A 17 13.60 -5.74 -3.54
C LYS A 17 12.57 -4.65 -3.76
N THR A 18 11.53 -4.92 -4.55
CA THR A 18 10.47 -3.94 -4.87
C THR A 18 9.11 -4.62 -4.86
N PRO A 19 8.74 -5.26 -3.74
CA PRO A 19 7.51 -6.02 -3.66
C PRO A 19 6.29 -5.08 -3.66
N TRP A 20 5.17 -5.58 -4.17
CA TRP A 20 3.97 -4.78 -4.33
C TRP A 20 2.68 -5.56 -4.12
N VAL A 21 1.64 -4.84 -3.72
CA VAL A 21 0.25 -5.32 -3.64
C VAL A 21 -0.60 -4.45 -4.55
N GLU A 22 -1.38 -5.08 -5.43
CA GLU A 22 -2.33 -4.42 -6.31
C GLU A 22 -3.76 -4.69 -5.85
N ILE A 23 -4.59 -3.65 -5.88
CA ILE A 23 -6.03 -3.74 -5.67
C ILE A 23 -6.71 -3.30 -6.97
N ASP A 24 -7.52 -4.19 -7.54
CA ASP A 24 -8.47 -3.85 -8.60
C ASP A 24 -9.86 -3.62 -7.98
N LEU A 25 -10.37 -2.40 -8.10
CA LEU A 25 -11.66 -1.98 -7.53
C LEU A 25 -12.85 -2.41 -8.42
N GLY A 26 -12.59 -3.07 -9.55
CA GLY A 26 -13.57 -3.58 -10.51
C GLY A 26 -14.25 -2.51 -11.37
N LYS A 27 -14.18 -1.23 -10.96
CA LYS A 27 -14.65 -0.06 -11.71
C LYS A 27 -13.83 1.17 -11.33
N VAL A 28 -13.88 2.18 -12.19
CA VAL A 28 -13.29 3.49 -11.89
C VAL A 28 -14.06 4.16 -10.75
N VAL A 29 -13.36 4.45 -9.66
CA VAL A 29 -13.92 5.14 -8.49
C VAL A 29 -13.03 6.33 -8.09
N LYS A 30 -13.58 7.22 -7.26
CA LYS A 30 -12.82 8.29 -6.62
C LYS A 30 -12.38 7.83 -5.24
N ILE A 31 -11.09 7.86 -4.98
CA ILE A 31 -10.50 7.63 -3.66
C ILE A 31 -9.93 8.94 -3.12
N SER A 32 -10.01 9.10 -1.82
CA SER A 32 -9.58 10.30 -1.09
C SER A 32 -8.81 9.98 0.19
N GLN A 33 -8.83 8.71 0.63
CA GLN A 33 -8.05 8.25 1.76
C GLN A 33 -7.52 6.84 1.52
N ALA A 34 -6.34 6.56 2.07
CA ALA A 34 -5.79 5.23 2.18
C ALA A 34 -5.43 4.95 3.64
N ILE A 35 -5.66 3.72 4.09
CA ILE A 35 -5.24 3.24 5.41
C ILE A 35 -4.40 1.99 5.18
N ILE A 36 -3.21 1.95 5.79
CA ILE A 36 -2.29 0.83 5.65
C ILE A 36 -1.89 0.33 7.04
N TYR A 37 -1.92 -0.98 7.21
CA TYR A 37 -1.54 -1.65 8.45
C TYR A 37 -0.35 -2.57 8.18
N GLU A 38 0.78 -2.27 8.79
CA GLU A 38 1.99 -3.07 8.67
C GLU A 38 2.16 -3.99 9.89
N ARG A 39 2.64 -5.21 9.63
CA ARG A 39 3.17 -6.10 10.65
C ARG A 39 4.50 -5.57 11.17
N GLY A 40 4.44 -4.87 12.29
CA GLY A 40 5.61 -4.26 12.92
C GLY A 40 5.93 -2.88 12.34
N ASN A 41 7.18 -2.67 11.92
CA ASN A 41 7.70 -1.37 11.46
C ASN A 41 9.03 -1.56 10.69
N ALA A 42 8.96 -2.36 9.63
CA ALA A 42 10.05 -2.64 8.72
C ALA A 42 10.15 -1.62 7.58
N VAL A 43 9.02 -1.13 7.04
CA VAL A 43 8.97 -0.24 5.87
C VAL A 43 9.64 1.11 6.16
N ARG A 44 10.48 1.56 5.22
CA ARG A 44 11.25 2.81 5.27
C ARG A 44 10.97 3.76 4.11
N SER A 45 10.52 3.23 2.97
CA SER A 45 9.86 4.03 1.94
C SER A 45 8.90 3.19 1.11
N PHE A 46 7.82 3.84 0.64
CA PHE A 46 6.82 3.21 -0.22
C PHE A 46 6.17 4.23 -1.16
N GLU A 47 5.50 3.72 -2.17
CA GLU A 47 4.70 4.50 -3.12
C GLU A 47 3.29 3.94 -3.22
N LEU A 48 2.31 4.83 -3.38
CA LEU A 48 1.02 4.48 -3.95
C LEU A 48 0.96 4.92 -5.40
N GLN A 49 0.61 3.98 -6.27
CA GLN A 49 0.56 4.17 -7.71
C GLN A 49 -0.85 3.87 -8.23
N ASN A 50 -1.30 4.61 -9.24
CA ASN A 50 -2.54 4.32 -9.96
C ASN A 50 -2.25 3.91 -11.40
N MET A 51 -3.11 3.08 -11.98
CA MET A 51 -3.06 2.80 -13.41
C MET A 51 -3.64 3.99 -14.18
N ALA A 52 -2.86 4.53 -15.11
CA ALA A 52 -3.24 5.63 -16.00
C ALA A 52 -2.92 5.24 -17.46
N GLY A 53 -3.94 4.78 -18.19
CA GLY A 53 -3.74 4.07 -19.45
C GLY A 53 -3.10 2.71 -19.16
N ASP A 54 -1.96 2.43 -19.78
CA ASP A 54 -1.19 1.19 -19.58
C ASP A 54 0.04 1.37 -18.69
N GLN A 55 0.12 2.48 -17.94
CA GLN A 55 1.27 2.81 -17.11
C GLN A 55 0.88 3.08 -15.65
N TRP A 56 1.70 2.56 -14.74
CA TRP A 56 1.65 2.91 -13.32
C TRP A 56 2.25 4.28 -13.09
N LYS A 57 1.51 5.16 -12.40
CA LYS A 57 1.97 6.49 -12.01
C LYS A 57 1.89 6.67 -10.51
N THR A 58 2.97 7.15 -9.91
CA THR A 58 3.03 7.47 -8.48
C THR A 58 2.22 8.72 -8.19
N PHE A 59 1.23 8.61 -7.29
CA PHE A 59 0.45 9.75 -6.81
C PHE A 59 0.73 10.07 -5.34
N TYR A 60 1.43 9.20 -4.62
CA TYR A 60 1.86 9.43 -3.25
C TYR A 60 3.16 8.69 -2.94
N THR A 61 4.04 9.32 -2.18
CA THR A 61 5.27 8.71 -1.64
C THR A 61 5.28 8.88 -0.13
N GLY A 62 5.55 7.79 0.58
CA GLY A 62 5.63 7.77 2.05
C GLY A 62 6.95 7.18 2.54
N LYS A 63 7.22 7.35 3.84
CA LYS A 63 8.41 6.81 4.52
C LYS A 63 8.06 5.53 5.29
N THR A 64 7.54 5.67 6.49
CA THR A 64 7.17 4.56 7.37
C THR A 64 5.67 4.31 7.35
N ILE A 65 5.25 3.06 7.55
CA ILE A 65 3.84 2.70 7.76
C ILE A 65 3.59 2.47 9.25
N GLY A 66 4.31 1.51 9.86
CA GLY A 66 4.09 1.14 11.25
C GLY A 66 2.74 0.46 11.48
N SER A 67 2.30 0.38 12.73
CA SER A 67 1.07 -0.37 13.07
C SER A 67 -0.19 0.14 12.38
N LYS A 68 -0.23 1.44 12.02
CA LYS A 68 -1.29 2.05 11.24
C LYS A 68 -0.79 3.36 10.63
N LEU A 69 -1.04 3.55 9.35
CA LEU A 69 -0.88 4.83 8.67
C LEU A 69 -2.19 5.22 7.98
N GLU A 70 -2.65 6.44 8.24
CA GLU A 70 -3.76 7.06 7.53
C GLU A 70 -3.24 8.19 6.63
N ILE A 71 -3.61 8.13 5.36
CA ILE A 71 -3.15 9.06 4.34
C ILE A 71 -4.36 9.76 3.75
N LYS A 72 -4.38 11.09 3.83
CA LYS A 72 -5.30 11.92 3.04
C LYS A 72 -4.72 12.11 1.65
N LEU A 73 -5.43 11.64 0.63
CA LEU A 73 -4.99 11.71 -0.76
C LEU A 73 -5.58 12.95 -1.45
N PRO A 74 -4.87 13.53 -2.44
CA PRO A 74 -5.57 14.31 -3.46
C PRO A 74 -6.63 13.38 -4.09
N LYS A 75 -7.85 13.87 -4.39
CA LYS A 75 -8.91 13.01 -4.95
C LYS A 75 -8.40 12.33 -6.22
N VAL A 76 -8.10 11.04 -6.16
CA VAL A 76 -7.60 10.23 -7.28
C VAL A 76 -8.79 9.49 -7.88
N THR A 77 -8.95 9.58 -9.20
CA THR A 77 -9.95 8.78 -9.92
C THR A 77 -9.24 7.63 -10.62
N THR A 78 -9.48 6.39 -10.19
CA THR A 78 -8.83 5.21 -10.76
C THR A 78 -9.63 3.93 -10.45
N GLN A 79 -9.35 2.87 -11.20
CA GLN A 79 -9.83 1.51 -10.90
C GLN A 79 -8.78 0.70 -10.14
N LYS A 80 -7.48 0.95 -10.38
CA LYS A 80 -6.41 0.13 -9.84
C LYS A 80 -5.43 0.97 -9.03
N VAL A 81 -5.09 0.48 -7.85
CA VAL A 81 -4.08 1.06 -6.97
C VAL A 81 -3.04 0.01 -6.63
N ARG A 82 -1.79 0.41 -6.56
CA ARG A 82 -0.67 -0.43 -6.14
C ARG A 82 0.08 0.23 -5.00
N LEU A 83 0.30 -0.52 -3.93
CA LEU A 83 1.30 -0.21 -2.90
C LEU A 83 2.61 -0.86 -3.33
N VAL A 84 3.67 -0.08 -3.51
CA VAL A 84 5.02 -0.58 -3.82
C VAL A 84 5.93 -0.25 -2.66
N LEU A 85 6.58 -1.26 -2.08
CA LEU A 85 7.57 -1.05 -1.03
C LEU A 85 8.94 -0.84 -1.69
N LYS A 86 9.58 0.28 -1.37
CA LYS A 86 10.81 0.74 -2.04
C LYS A 86 12.05 0.55 -1.17
N ASP A 87 11.88 0.58 0.15
CA ASP A 87 12.92 0.30 1.14
C ASP A 87 12.29 -0.24 2.43
N PHE A 88 12.97 -1.21 3.07
CA PHE A 88 12.54 -1.84 4.31
C PHE A 88 13.72 -2.52 5.03
N SER A 89 13.72 -2.50 6.36
CA SER A 89 14.83 -3.02 7.18
C SER A 89 14.82 -4.55 7.37
N LYS A 90 13.72 -5.21 7.01
CA LYS A 90 13.49 -6.66 7.04
C LYS A 90 12.27 -6.98 6.19
N VAL A 91 12.01 -8.25 5.91
CA VAL A 91 10.84 -8.69 5.13
C VAL A 91 9.57 -8.08 5.74
N PRO A 92 8.84 -7.21 4.99
CA PRO A 92 7.68 -6.51 5.51
C PRO A 92 6.44 -7.39 5.39
N GLY A 93 5.54 -7.30 6.37
CA GLY A 93 4.20 -7.88 6.29
C GLY A 93 3.16 -6.79 6.24
N ILE A 94 2.17 -6.90 5.36
CA ILE A 94 1.03 -5.97 5.28
C ILE A 94 -0.23 -6.72 5.70
N TYR A 95 -0.84 -6.29 6.80
CA TYR A 95 -2.12 -6.84 7.25
C TYR A 95 -3.24 -6.39 6.31
N GLU A 96 -3.35 -5.08 6.08
CA GLU A 96 -4.46 -4.49 5.35
C GLU A 96 -4.05 -3.24 4.56
N LEU A 97 -4.70 -3.07 3.41
CA LEU A 97 -4.72 -1.84 2.63
C LEU A 97 -6.19 -1.51 2.34
N VAL A 98 -6.66 -0.39 2.86
CA VAL A 98 -8.04 0.09 2.71
C VAL A 98 -8.03 1.37 1.89
N LEU A 99 -8.95 1.48 0.94
CA LEU A 99 -9.14 2.65 0.07
C LEU A 99 -10.56 3.20 0.26
N LEU A 100 -10.68 4.50 0.53
CA LEU A 100 -11.94 5.20 0.83
C LEU A 100 -12.13 6.43 -0.07
#